data_AF-A0A3D3P695-F1
#
_entry.id   AF-A0A3D3P695-F1
#
_cell.length_a   1.000
_cell.length_b   1.000
_cell.length_c   1.000
_cell.angle_alpha   90.00
_cell.angle_beta   90.00
_cell.angle_gamma   90.00
#
_symmetry.space_group_name_H-M   'P 1'
#
loop_
_entity.id
_entity.type
_entity.pdbx_description
1 polymer ?
#
loop_
_entity_poly.entity_id
_entity_poly.type
_entity_poly.pdbx_seq_one_letter_code
_entity_poly.pdbx_strand_id
1 'polypeptide(L)' 'VELVKSVKSMAEEGRVRIRGARKDGMDLGKKMKSDNELTEDGQRDYEADVQDLTNKYVGEIDSLTDAKEKEVMTV' A
#
# COMPACT_ATOMS: atom_id res chain seq x y z
N VAL A 1 -15.18 -22.44 1.57
CA VAL A 1 -13.74 -22.37 1.95
C VAL A 1 -12.84 -21.94 0.79
N GLU A 2 -13.02 -22.44 -0.43
CA GLU A 2 -12.22 -21.99 -1.59
C GLU A 2 -12.36 -20.50 -1.90
N LEU A 3 -13.57 -19.95 -1.79
CA LEU A 3 -13.82 -18.52 -1.99
C LEU A 3 -13.02 -17.65 -1.01
N VAL A 4 -12.98 -18.05 0.27
CA VAL A 4 -12.17 -17.37 1.30
C VAL A 4 -10.68 -17.42 0.95
N LYS A 5 -10.18 -18.56 0.46
CA LYS A 5 -8.78 -18.67 0.01
C LYS A 5 -8.49 -17.74 -1.17
N SER A 6 -9.41 -17.62 -2.12
CA SER A 6 -9.29 -16.70 -3.26
C SER A 6 -9.25 -15.24 -2.81
N VAL A 7 -10.15 -14.83 -1.90
CA VAL A 7 -10.17 -13.48 -1.32
C VAL A 7 -8.84 -13.15 -0.64
N LYS A 8 -8.30 -14.06 0.19
CA LYS A 8 -6.99 -13.88 0.84
C LYS A 8 -5.84 -13.74 -0.16
N SER A 9 -5.86 -14.53 -1.24
CA SER A 9 -4.85 -14.46 -2.29
C SER A 9 -4.87 -13.10 -2.99
N MET A 10 -6.06 -12.57 -3.32
CA MET A 10 -6.21 -11.25 -3.95
C MET A 10 -5.75 -10.14 -3.01
N ALA A 11 -6.09 -10.24 -1.71
CA ALA A 11 -5.64 -9.28 -0.70
C ALA A 11 -4.11 -9.25 -0.59
N GLU A 12 -3.44 -10.41 -0.57
CA GLU A 12 -1.99 -10.45 -0.49
C GLU A 12 -1.33 -9.88 -1.75
N GLU A 13 -1.86 -10.20 -2.93
CA GLU A 13 -1.37 -9.60 -4.18
C GLU A 13 -1.49 -8.07 -4.15
N GLY A 14 -2.63 -7.55 -3.69
CA GLY A 14 -2.84 -6.11 -3.51
C GLY A 14 -1.82 -5.49 -2.55
N ARG A 15 -1.57 -6.12 -1.39
CA ARG A 15 -0.56 -5.66 -0.42
C ARG A 15 0.86 -5.67 -1.02
N VAL A 16 1.21 -6.70 -1.79
CA VAL A 16 2.50 -6.78 -2.49
C VAL A 16 2.65 -5.63 -3.48
N ARG A 17 1.62 -5.33 -4.28
CA ARG A 17 1.64 -4.21 -5.23
C ARG A 17 1.80 -2.86 -4.53
N ILE A 18 1.10 -2.63 -3.42
CA ILE A 18 1.25 -1.39 -2.62
C ILE A 18 2.67 -1.26 -2.08
N ARG A 19 3.26 -2.34 -1.55
CA ARG A 19 4.65 -2.33 -1.06
C ARG A 19 5.65 -2.03 -2.18
N GLY A 20 5.38 -2.52 -3.39
CA GLY A 20 6.15 -2.18 -4.60
C GLY A 20 6.05 -0.69 -4.92
N ALA A 21 4.84 -0.15 -5.03
CA ALA A 21 4.62 1.28 -5.29
C ALA A 21 5.25 2.18 -4.22
N ARG A 22 5.21 1.76 -2.93
CA ARG A 22 5.91 2.47 -1.85
C ARG A 22 7.41 2.52 -2.09
N LYS A 23 8.02 1.39 -2.46
CA LYS A 23 9.47 1.35 -2.76
C LYS A 23 9.80 2.30 -3.89
N ASP A 24 9.06 2.23 -4.99
CA ASP A 24 9.28 3.10 -6.15
C ASP A 24 9.12 4.58 -5.80
N GLY A 25 8.09 4.91 -4.99
CA GLY A 25 7.88 6.25 -4.47
C GLY A 25 9.05 6.74 -3.61
N MET A 26 9.53 5.93 -2.67
CA MET A 26 10.67 6.26 -1.79
C MET A 26 11.98 6.45 -2.58
N ASP A 27 12.23 5.59 -3.57
CA ASP A 27 13.40 5.69 -4.44
C ASP A 27 13.32 6.95 -5.34
N LEU A 28 12.12 7.33 -5.78
CA LEU A 28 11.90 8.60 -6.48
C LEU A 28 12.20 9.81 -5.58
N GLY A 29 11.75 9.82 -4.33
CA GLY A 29 12.03 10.91 -3.39
C GLY A 29 13.53 11.14 -3.16
N LYS A 30 14.28 10.04 -3.02
CA LYS A 30 15.76 10.10 -2.92
C LYS A 30 16.40 10.66 -4.18
N LYS A 31 15.91 10.28 -5.36
CA LYS A 31 16.39 10.80 -6.64
C LYS A 31 16.08 12.29 -6.80
N MET A 32 14.86 12.73 -6.50
CA MET A 32 14.49 14.15 -6.53
C MET A 32 15.39 14.98 -5.60
N LYS A 33 15.78 14.44 -4.44
CA LYS A 33 16.76 15.08 -3.55
C LYS A 33 18.16 15.16 -4.17
N SER A 34 18.66 14.09 -4.83
CA SER A 34 19.96 14.13 -5.51
C SER A 34 19.99 15.12 -6.67
N ASP A 35 18.85 15.27 -7.34
CA ASP A 35 18.67 16.16 -8.49
C ASP A 35 18.41 17.62 -8.03
N ASN A 36 18.43 17.88 -6.72
CA ASN A 36 18.14 19.16 -6.06
C ASN A 36 16.73 19.70 -6.33
N GLU A 37 15.77 18.82 -6.66
CA GLU A 37 14.36 19.16 -6.80
C GLU A 37 13.64 19.24 -5.44
N LEU A 38 14.16 18.54 -4.43
CA LEU A 38 13.68 18.58 -3.04
C LEU A 38 14.80 19.01 -2.08
N THR A 39 14.43 19.81 -1.08
CA THR A 39 15.27 20.04 0.10
C THR A 39 15.29 18.80 1.00
N GLU A 40 16.16 18.78 2.02
CA GLU A 40 16.16 17.68 2.98
C GLU A 40 14.82 17.56 3.72
N ASP A 41 14.24 18.68 4.15
CA ASP A 41 12.93 18.69 4.79
C ASP A 41 11.82 18.28 3.81
N GLY A 42 11.86 18.79 2.57
CA GLY A 42 10.90 18.41 1.53
C GLY A 42 10.95 16.92 1.16
N GLN A 43 12.13 16.29 1.20
CA GLN A 43 12.25 14.84 1.04
C GLN A 43 11.55 14.10 2.19
N ARG A 44 11.71 14.56 3.44
CA ARG A 44 11.08 13.91 4.60
C ARG A 44 9.56 14.01 4.54
N ASP A 45 9.03 15.17 4.14
CA ASP A 45 7.58 15.36 3.97
C ASP A 45 7.03 14.45 2.86
N TYR A 46 7.72 14.39 1.71
CA TYR A 46 7.35 13.50 0.62
C TYR A 46 7.37 12.02 1.03
N GLU A 47 8.40 11.57 1.76
CA GLU A 47 8.49 10.19 2.26
C GLU A 47 7.36 9.89 3.27
N ALA A 48 6.98 10.86 4.10
CA ALA A 48 5.84 10.75 5.00
C ALA A 48 4.52 10.58 4.25
N ASP A 49 4.27 11.40 3.21
CA ASP A 49 3.07 11.29 2.38
C ASP A 49 2.97 9.92 1.69
N VAL A 50 4.08 9.41 1.14
CA VAL A 50 4.14 8.07 0.54
C VAL A 50 3.81 7.00 1.58
N GLN A 51 4.32 7.14 2.80
CA GLN A 51 4.06 6.20 3.89
C GLN A 51 2.59 6.25 4.34
N ASP A 52 2.00 7.43 4.45
CA ASP A 52 0.59 7.62 4.84
C ASP A 52 -0.36 7.03 3.80
N LEU A 53 -0.09 7.26 2.51
CA LEU A 53 -0.84 6.63 1.42
C LEU A 53 -0.71 5.10 1.46
N THR A 54 0.49 4.58 1.73
CA THR A 54 0.72 3.13 1.88
C THR A 54 -0.14 2.57 3.02
N ASN A 55 -0.07 3.21 4.20
CA ASN A 55 -0.81 2.77 5.39
C ASN A 55 -2.32 2.78 5.14
N LYS A 56 -2.83 3.85 4.52
CA LYS A 56 -4.24 4.01 4.17
C LYS A 56 -4.73 2.86 3.30
N TYR A 57 -4.07 2.58 2.18
CA TYR A 57 -4.56 1.58 1.23
C TYR A 57 -4.31 0.15 1.71
N VAL A 58 -3.30 -0.11 2.55
CA VAL A 58 -3.18 -1.42 3.23
C VAL A 58 -4.36 -1.64 4.17
N GLY A 59 -4.72 -0.63 4.99
CA GLY A 59 -5.87 -0.73 5.89
C GLY A 59 -7.20 -0.88 5.15
N GLU A 60 -7.33 -0.27 3.98
CA GLU A 60 -8.49 -0.44 3.11
C GLU A 60 -8.59 -1.87 2.56
N ILE A 61 -7.47 -2.47 2.12
CA ILE A 61 -7.45 -3.89 1.71
C ILE A 61 -7.87 -4.79 2.87
N ASP A 62 -7.34 -4.57 4.06
CA ASP A 62 -7.66 -5.41 5.23
C ASP A 62 -9.17 -5.31 5.55
N SER A 63 -9.73 -4.10 5.54
CA SER A 63 -11.16 -3.87 5.77
C SER A 63 -12.05 -4.54 4.71
N LEU A 64 -11.69 -4.42 3.43
CA LEU A 64 -12.41 -5.05 2.31
C LEU A 64 -12.32 -6.58 2.36
N THR A 65 -11.16 -7.12 2.74
CA THR A 65 -10.93 -8.55 2.90
C THR A 65 -11.84 -9.11 3.98
N ASP A 66 -11.87 -8.49 5.16
CA ASP A 66 -12.71 -8.90 6.28
C ASP A 66 -14.20 -8.86 5.94
N ALA A 67 -14.65 -7.80 5.27
CA ALA A 67 -16.03 -7.67 4.84
C ALA A 67 -16.39 -8.78 3.85
N LYS A 68 -15.53 -9.04 2.86
CA LYS A 68 -15.79 -10.04 1.82
C LYS A 68 -15.73 -11.45 2.36
N GLU A 69 -14.81 -11.74 3.28
CA GLU A 69 -14.74 -13.05 3.96
C GLU A 69 -16.03 -13.37 4.70
N LYS A 70 -16.58 -12.42 5.44
CA LYS A 70 -17.87 -12.60 6.14
C LYS A 70 -19.00 -12.87 5.15
N GLU A 71 -19.11 -12.04 4.11
CA GLU A 71 -20.14 -12.17 3.07
C GLU A 71 -20.13 -13.58 2.44
N VAL A 72 -18.97 -14.07 2.02
CA VAL A 72 -18.85 -15.38 1.33
C VAL A 72 -18.96 -16.59 2.28
N MET A 73 -18.88 -16.39 3.60
CA MET A 73 -19.08 -17.44 4.60
C MET A 73 -20.54 -17.55 5.06
N THR A 74 -21.34 -16.50 4.87
CA THR A 74 -22.79 -16.48 5.16
C THR A 74 -23.66 -17.03 4.02
N VAL A 75 -23.06 -17.50 2.92
CA VAL A 75 -23.75 -18.15 1.78
C VAL A 75 -23.74 -19.67 1.94
#